data_AF-A0A3L7WXN1-F1
#
_entry.id   AF-A0A3L7WXN1-F1
#
_cell.length_a   1.000
_cell.length_b   1.000
_cell.length_c   1.000
_cell.angle_alpha   90.00
_cell.angle_beta   90.00
_cell.angle_gamma   90.00
#
_symmetry.space_group_name_H-M   'P 1'
#
loop_
_entity.id
_entity.type
_entity.pdbx_description
1 polymer ?
#
loop_
_entity_poly.entity_id
_entity_poly.type
_entity_poly.pdbx_seq_one_letter_code
_entity_poly.pdbx_strand_id
1 'polypeptide(L)'
;MRIWDVPCDLLTDKHLLGEHVELHTIWNVHVRGLIGGYSRHPETLRWVGHLEALRLRHDEQVAAMGNRGFRHASPLTDLETAGESGDWPAVTLPGSIPIEVNETDMRRFCQTSGSGRVG
;
A
#
# COMPACT_ATOMS: atom_id res chain seq x y z
N MET A 1 -1.89 -9.40 -1.05
CA MET A 1 -2.31 -8.12 -0.46
C MET A 1 -1.28 -7.65 0.55
N ARG A 2 -0.66 -6.53 0.22
CA ARG A 2 0.43 -5.92 0.94
C ARG A 2 0.49 -4.44 0.59
N ILE A 3 0.65 -3.61 1.62
CA ILE A 3 1.08 -2.23 1.46
C ILE A 3 2.56 -2.19 1.84
N TRP A 4 3.42 -1.71 0.94
CA TRP A 4 4.85 -1.66 1.19
C TRP A 4 5.15 -0.47 2.10
N ASP A 5 5.88 -0.69 3.20
CA ASP A 5 6.36 0.37 4.11
C ASP A 5 7.56 1.16 3.49
N VAL A 6 7.50 1.40 2.17
CA VAL A 6 8.55 1.98 1.33
C VAL A 6 7.97 3.18 0.57
N PRO A 7 8.71 4.28 0.38
CA PRO A 7 8.26 5.40 -0.46
C PRO A 7 7.80 4.95 -1.86
N CYS A 8 6.65 5.46 -2.34
CA CYS A 8 6.08 5.06 -3.64
C CYS A 8 7.04 5.30 -4.81
N ASP A 9 7.86 6.35 -4.75
CA ASP A 9 8.83 6.69 -5.80
C ASP A 9 9.91 5.62 -5.97
N LEU A 10 10.19 4.83 -4.95
CA LEU A 10 11.16 3.74 -5.00
C LEU A 10 10.58 2.41 -5.50
N LEU A 11 9.25 2.29 -5.57
CA LEU A 11 8.59 1.09 -6.08
C LEU A 11 8.79 0.96 -7.59
N THR A 12 8.99 -0.26 -8.07
CA THR A 12 8.87 -0.53 -9.51
C THR A 12 7.43 -0.33 -9.97
N ASP A 13 7.21 -0.12 -11.27
CA ASP A 13 5.85 0.06 -11.81
C ASP A 13 4.91 -1.10 -11.46
N LYS A 14 5.43 -2.33 -11.48
CA LYS A 14 4.67 -3.53 -11.09
C LYS A 14 4.25 -3.50 -9.62
N HIS A 15 5.16 -3.09 -8.73
CA HIS A 15 4.86 -3.02 -7.30
C HIS A 15 3.93 -1.84 -6.99
N LEU A 16 4.11 -0.69 -7.62
CA LEU A 16 3.25 0.48 -7.47
C LEU A 16 1.80 0.17 -7.91
N LEU A 17 1.62 -0.38 -9.10
CA LEU A 17 0.30 -0.75 -9.62
C LEU A 17 -0.33 -1.90 -8.83
N GLY A 18 0.47 -2.88 -8.41
CA GLY A 18 0.00 -3.99 -7.57
C GLY A 18 -0.47 -3.50 -6.21
N GLU A 19 0.31 -2.65 -5.55
CA GLU A 19 -0.04 -2.06 -4.25
C GLU A 19 -1.33 -1.24 -4.35
N HIS A 20 -1.51 -0.46 -5.42
CA HIS A 20 -2.73 0.34 -5.63
C HIS A 20 -4.01 -0.49 -5.72
N VAL A 21 -3.97 -1.61 -6.45
CA VAL A 21 -5.11 -2.54 -6.53
C VAL A 21 -5.42 -3.17 -5.17
N GLU A 22 -4.38 -3.55 -4.43
CA GLU A 22 -4.51 -4.16 -3.11
C GLU A 22 -4.99 -3.15 -2.05
N LEU A 23 -4.56 -1.89 -2.15
CA LEU A 23 -5.02 -0.77 -1.32
C LEU A 23 -6.53 -0.56 -1.48
N HIS A 24 -7.04 -0.52 -2.72
CA HIS A 24 -8.47 -0.44 -2.99
C HIS A 24 -9.25 -1.61 -2.38
N THR A 25 -8.64 -2.80 -2.34
CA THR A 25 -9.26 -3.97 -1.71
C THR A 25 -9.38 -3.78 -0.19
N ILE A 26 -8.32 -3.32 0.47
CA ILE A 26 -8.31 -3.04 1.91
C ILE A 26 -9.32 -1.93 2.24
N TRP A 27 -9.30 -0.84 1.48
CA TRP A 27 -10.24 0.28 1.63
C TRP A 27 -11.69 -0.19 1.58
N ASN A 28 -12.05 -0.96 0.54
CA ASN A 28 -13.42 -1.44 0.38
C ASN A 28 -13.86 -2.39 1.51
N VAL A 29 -12.96 -3.18 2.10
CA VAL A 29 -13.30 -4.00 3.26
C VAL A 29 -13.72 -3.14 4.43
N HIS A 30 -12.93 -2.11 4.77
CA HIS A 30 -13.20 -1.25 5.93
C HIS A 30 -14.40 -0.34 5.71
N VAL A 31 -14.50 0.27 4.53
CA VAL A 31 -15.54 1.25 4.21
C VAL A 31 -16.88 0.59 3.92
N ARG A 32 -16.89 -0.43 3.06
CA ARG A 32 -18.14 -1.05 2.57
C ARG A 32 -18.55 -2.26 3.39
N GLY A 33 -17.80 -2.57 4.44
CA GLY A 33 -18.04 -3.74 5.29
C GLY A 33 -18.03 -5.05 4.51
N LEU A 34 -17.19 -5.17 3.47
CA LEU A 34 -17.14 -6.40 2.67
C LEU A 34 -16.62 -7.55 3.53
N ILE A 35 -17.52 -8.48 3.88
CA ILE A 35 -17.21 -9.64 4.72
C ILE A 35 -16.84 -10.81 3.77
N GLY A 36 -15.56 -11.14 3.68
CA GLY A 36 -15.04 -12.18 2.77
C GLY A 36 -13.56 -12.52 3.04
N GLY A 37 -12.96 -13.42 2.24
CA GLY A 37 -11.65 -14.05 2.54
C GLY A 37 -10.48 -13.10 2.86
N TYR A 38 -10.53 -11.84 2.42
CA TYR A 38 -9.50 -10.83 2.70
C TYR A 38 -9.75 -10.00 3.97
N SER A 39 -10.94 -10.04 4.58
CA SER A 39 -11.23 -9.22 5.76
C SER A 39 -10.44 -9.59 7.01
N ARG A 40 -10.00 -10.86 7.09
CA ARG A 40 -9.15 -11.38 8.16
C ARG A 40 -7.67 -11.44 7.78
N HIS A 41 -7.31 -10.91 6.62
CA HIS A 41 -5.91 -10.90 6.20
C HIS A 41 -5.09 -10.00 7.13
N PRO A 42 -3.88 -10.39 7.56
CA PRO A 42 -3.05 -9.58 8.46
C PRO A 42 -2.84 -8.15 7.96
N GLU A 43 -2.61 -7.99 6.66
CA GLU A 43 -2.55 -6.65 6.03
C GLU A 43 -3.84 -5.87 6.22
N THR A 44 -5.03 -6.43 5.99
CA THR A 44 -6.29 -5.69 6.20
C THR A 44 -6.44 -5.24 7.65
N LEU A 45 -6.17 -6.16 8.57
CA LEU A 45 -6.30 -5.93 10.01
C LEU A 45 -5.31 -4.87 10.51
N ARG A 46 -4.15 -4.74 9.87
CA ARG A 46 -3.14 -3.72 10.16
C ARG A 46 -3.69 -2.30 10.01
N TRP A 47 -4.66 -2.09 9.12
CA TRP A 47 -5.20 -0.77 8.78
C TRP A 47 -6.47 -0.38 9.57
N VAL A 48 -6.89 -1.20 10.55
CA VAL A 48 -8.03 -0.86 11.42
C VAL A 48 -7.70 0.41 12.22
N GLY A 49 -8.51 1.46 12.09
CA GLY A 49 -8.30 2.74 12.78
C GLY A 49 -7.28 3.68 12.11
N HIS A 50 -6.75 3.30 10.93
CA HIS A 50 -5.71 4.03 10.20
C HIS A 50 -6.14 4.35 8.75
N LEU A 51 -7.45 4.55 8.49
CA LEU A 51 -7.92 4.82 7.12
C LEU A 51 -7.44 6.16 6.56
N GLU A 52 -7.23 7.18 7.39
CA GLU A 52 -6.65 8.45 6.93
C GLU A 52 -5.21 8.23 6.42
N ALA A 53 -4.39 7.44 7.13
CA ALA A 53 -3.07 7.06 6.67
C ALA A 53 -3.11 6.26 5.35
N LEU A 54 -4.09 5.36 5.19
CA LEU A 54 -4.27 4.60 3.95
C LEU A 54 -4.69 5.50 2.78
N ARG A 55 -5.49 6.53 3.03
CA ARG A 55 -5.87 7.55 2.04
C ARG A 55 -4.66 8.37 1.62
N LEU A 56 -3.84 8.82 2.57
CA LEU A 56 -2.58 9.54 2.28
C LEU A 56 -1.63 8.68 1.44
N ARG A 57 -1.56 7.38 1.73
CA ARG A 57 -0.79 6.43 0.92
C ARG A 57 -1.31 6.32 -0.51
N HIS A 58 -2.63 6.35 -0.71
CA HIS A 58 -3.21 6.40 -2.06
C HIS A 58 -2.81 7.69 -2.79
N ASP A 59 -2.82 8.84 -2.13
CA ASP A 59 -2.38 10.11 -2.73
C ASP A 59 -0.91 10.03 -3.18
N GLU A 60 -0.02 9.42 -2.38
CA GLU A 60 1.37 9.16 -2.76
C GLU A 60 1.48 8.27 -4.00
N GLN A 61 0.68 7.20 -4.07
CA GLN A 61 0.65 6.31 -5.22
C GLN A 61 0.18 7.06 -6.48
N VAL A 62 -0.85 7.90 -6.37
CA VAL A 62 -1.38 8.70 -7.48
C VAL A 62 -0.34 9.72 -7.97
N ALA A 63 0.37 10.37 -7.05
CA ALA A 63 1.46 11.28 -7.41
C ALA A 63 2.59 10.55 -8.16
N ALA A 64 3.06 9.42 -7.62
CA ALA A 64 4.08 8.59 -8.26
C ALA A 64 3.62 8.07 -9.64
N MET A 65 2.34 7.68 -9.76
CA MET A 65 1.74 7.26 -11.03
C MET A 65 1.74 8.41 -12.05
N GLY A 66 1.34 9.62 -11.63
CA GLY A 66 1.34 10.80 -12.48
C GLY A 66 2.73 11.17 -12.98
N ASN A 67 3.74 11.12 -12.10
CA ASN A 67 5.15 11.38 -12.45
C ASN A 67 5.70 10.40 -13.50
N ARG A 68 5.13 9.19 -13.58
CA ARG A 68 5.52 8.13 -14.54
C ARG A 68 4.63 8.09 -15.80
N GLY A 69 3.66 8.99 -15.91
CA GLY A 69 2.76 9.08 -17.07
C GLY A 69 1.59 8.11 -17.05
N PHE A 70 1.30 7.46 -15.93
CA PHE A 70 0.09 6.65 -15.79
C PHE A 70 -1.15 7.54 -15.67
N ARG A 71 -2.25 7.12 -16.29
CA ARG A 71 -3.55 7.80 -16.17
C ARG A 71 -4.35 7.16 -15.04
N HIS A 72 -4.30 7.76 -13.85
CA HIS A 72 -5.12 7.33 -12.72
C HIS A 72 -6.59 7.75 -12.90
N ALA A 73 -7.52 6.85 -12.56
CA ALA A 73 -8.97 7.06 -12.73
C ALA A 73 -9.84 6.50 -11.60
N SER A 74 -9.26 6.16 -10.44
CA SER A 74 -9.98 5.60 -9.29
C SER A 74 -9.65 6.34 -7.98
N PRO A 75 -10.11 7.61 -7.83
CA PRO A 75 -9.92 8.37 -6.61
C PRO A 75 -10.67 7.73 -5.44
N LEU A 76 -10.10 7.86 -4.24
CA LEU A 76 -10.80 7.59 -2.98
C LEU A 76 -11.60 8.82 -2.55
N THR A 77 -12.68 8.62 -1.79
CA THR A 77 -13.56 9.68 -1.30
C THR A 77 -13.29 10.00 0.16
N ASP A 78 -13.15 11.29 0.50
CA ASP A 78 -12.74 11.78 1.83
C ASP A 78 -13.77 11.55 2.95
N LEU A 79 -15.04 11.28 2.61
CA LEU A 79 -16.14 11.17 3.57
C LEU A 79 -16.01 9.98 4.53
N GLU A 80 -15.05 9.08 4.27
CA GLU A 80 -14.96 7.77 4.90
C GLU A 80 -13.83 7.69 5.96
N THR A 81 -13.03 8.75 6.14
CA THR A 81 -11.91 8.79 7.12
C THR A 81 -12.21 9.60 8.38
N ALA A 82 -13.47 10.00 8.61
CA ALA A 82 -13.82 10.85 9.75
C ALA A 82 -13.58 10.12 11.09
N GLY A 83 -12.62 10.60 11.87
CA GLY A 83 -12.24 10.01 13.18
C GLY A 83 -11.19 8.90 13.09
N GLU A 84 -10.64 8.64 11.91
CA GLU A 84 -9.55 7.69 11.69
C GLU A 84 -8.18 8.36 11.87
N SER A 85 -7.14 7.59 12.20
CA SER A 85 -5.80 8.15 12.39
C SER A 85 -5.04 8.31 11.06
N GLY A 86 -4.38 9.45 10.91
CA GLY A 86 -3.37 9.70 9.87
C GLY A 86 -2.01 9.08 10.16
N ASP A 87 -1.82 8.49 11.35
CA ASP A 87 -0.58 7.82 11.71
C ASP A 87 -0.44 6.48 10.97
N TRP A 88 0.76 6.17 10.51
CA TRP A 88 1.05 4.86 9.93
C TRP A 88 0.91 3.75 11.00
N PRO A 89 0.35 2.57 10.66
CA PRO A 89 0.26 1.48 11.63
C PRO A 89 1.62 1.06 12.17
N ALA A 90 1.77 1.00 13.50
CA ALA A 90 3.02 0.61 14.15
C ALA A 90 3.43 -0.86 13.93
N VAL A 91 2.48 -1.70 13.50
CA VAL A 91 2.73 -3.13 13.24
C VAL A 91 3.43 -3.27 11.88
N THR A 92 4.69 -3.69 11.89
CA THR A 92 5.43 -4.09 10.69
C THR A 92 5.20 -5.58 10.42
N LEU A 93 4.76 -5.95 9.21
CA LEU A 93 4.61 -7.37 8.83
C LEU A 93 5.95 -7.98 8.37
N PRO A 94 6.13 -9.31 8.43
CA PRO A 94 7.36 -9.94 7.95
C PRO A 94 7.65 -9.63 6.48
N GLY A 95 8.87 -9.17 6.19
CA GLY A 95 9.28 -8.76 4.84
C GLY A 95 8.96 -7.31 4.47
N SER A 96 8.40 -6.52 5.40
CA SER A 96 8.30 -5.07 5.25
C SER A 96 9.65 -4.43 5.59
N ILE A 97 10.02 -3.42 4.84
CA ILE A 97 11.24 -2.64 5.08
C ILE A 97 10.83 -1.33 5.73
N PRO A 98 11.48 -0.89 6.83
CA PRO A 98 11.10 0.35 7.50
C PRO A 98 11.15 1.57 6.57
N ILE A 99 10.26 2.54 6.79
CA ILE A 99 10.18 3.81 6.03
C ILE A 99 11.52 4.58 6.06
N GLU A 100 12.37 4.34 7.07
CA GLU A 100 13.68 4.99 7.24
C GLU A 100 14.84 4.38 6.40
N VAL A 101 14.57 3.46 5.47
CA VAL A 101 15.67 2.86 4.71
C VAL A 101 16.21 3.72 3.57
N ASN A 102 17.51 3.55 3.29
CA ASN A 102 18.20 4.20 2.20
C ASN A 102 18.03 3.45 0.86
N GLU A 103 18.44 4.06 -0.26
CA GLU A 103 18.35 3.50 -1.61
C GLU A 103 18.99 2.11 -1.78
N THR A 104 20.00 1.77 -0.99
CA THR A 104 20.75 0.50 -1.10
C THR A 104 19.92 -0.67 -0.60
N ASP A 105 19.21 -0.48 0.51
CA ASP A 105 18.29 -1.47 1.08
C ASP A 105 17.14 -1.75 0.11
N MET A 106 16.75 -0.73 -0.66
CA MET A 106 15.64 -0.83 -1.60
C MET A 106 15.99 -1.56 -2.91
N ARG A 107 17.24 -1.42 -3.39
CA ARG A 107 17.75 -2.23 -4.49
C ARG A 107 17.80 -3.72 -4.13
N ARG A 108 18.17 -4.06 -2.90
CA ARG A 108 18.17 -5.46 -2.41
C ARG A 108 16.77 -6.02 -2.33
N PHE A 109 15.81 -5.23 -1.86
CA PHE A 109 14.41 -5.62 -1.80
C PHE A 109 13.81 -5.95 -3.16
N CYS A 110 14.00 -5.07 -4.15
CA CYS A 110 13.51 -5.30 -5.51
C CYS A 110 14.12 -6.55 -6.16
N GLN A 111 15.38 -6.88 -5.84
CA GLN A 111 16.06 -8.08 -6.35
C GLN A 111 15.53 -9.38 -5.72
N THR A 112 15.18 -9.39 -4.44
CA THR A 112 14.70 -10.59 -3.73
C THR A 112 13.21 -10.84 -3.94
N SER A 113 12.41 -9.81 -4.16
CA SER A 113 10.98 -9.91 -4.49
C SER A 113 10.71 -10.26 -5.97
N GLY A 114 11.73 -10.21 -6.82
CA GLY A 114 11.66 -10.51 -8.26
C GLY A 114 12.30 -11.83 -8.73
N SER A 115 12.87 -12.65 -7.83
CA SER A 115 13.63 -13.85 -8.24
C SER A 115 12.86 -15.16 -8.03
N GLY A 116 11.75 -15.31 -8.75
CA GLY A 116 11.25 -16.63 -9.15
C GLY A 116 11.91 -17.06 -10.46
N ARG A 117 13.19 -17.43 -10.43
CA ARG A 117 13.81 -18.18 -11.54
C ARG A 117 13.33 -19.62 -11.44
N VAL A 118 12.35 -20.01 -12.24
CA VAL A 118 12.12 -21.43 -12.55
C VAL A 118 12.92 -21.71 -13.82
N GLY A 119 13.84 -22.67 -13.70
CA GLY A 119 14.79 -23.06 -14.75
C GLY A 119 14.17 -23.85 -15.90
#